data_AF-A0A6J5ZTH1-F1
#
_entry.id   AF-A0A6J5ZTH1-F1
#
_cell.length_a   1.000
_cell.length_b   1.000
_cell.length_c   1.000
_cell.angle_alpha   90.00
_cell.angle_beta   90.00
_cell.angle_gamma   90.00
#
_symmetry.space_group_name_H-M   'P 1'
#
loop_
_entity.id
_entity.type
_entity.pdbx_description
1 polymer ?
#
loop_
_entity_poly.entity_id
_entity_poly.type
_entity_poly.pdbx_seq_one_letter_code
_entity_poly.pdbx_strand_id
1 'polypeptide(L)' 'MTIRERDSLAQERVAIDDLPMLLAGRMAAEWQSPKLG' A
#
# COMPACT_ATOMS: atom_id res chain seq x y z
N MET A 1 -10.82 3.60 6.87
CA MET A 1 -10.23 2.26 7.09
C MET A 1 -8.75 2.38 7.43
N THR A 2 -8.10 1.29 7.80
CA THR A 2 -6.65 1.29 8.07
C THR A 2 -5.95 0.35 7.11
N ILE A 3 -4.92 0.84 6.43
CA ILE A 3 -4.04 0.04 5.57
C ILE A 3 -2.75 -0.20 6.35
N ARG A 4 -2.21 -1.41 6.26
CA ARG A 4 -0.92 -1.76 6.84
C ARG A 4 0.01 -2.27 5.76
N GLU A 5 1.16 -1.62 5.62
CA GLU A 5 2.23 -2.11 4.77
C GLU A 5 2.74 -3.45 5.28
N ARG A 6 2.88 -4.42 4.36
CA ARG A 6 3.28 -5.78 4.73
C ARG A 6 4.69 -5.81 5.33
N ASP A 7 5.62 -5.09 4.71
CA ASP A 7 7.06 -5.26 4.96
C ASP A 7 7.58 -4.31 6.05
N SER A 8 7.20 -3.03 6.00
CA SER A 8 7.58 -2.05 7.03
C SER A 8 6.68 -2.08 8.27
N LEU A 9 5.52 -2.74 8.20
CA LEU A 9 4.46 -2.71 9.20
C LEU A 9 3.89 -1.30 9.47
N ALA A 10 4.25 -0.31 8.64
CA ALA A 10 3.70 1.04 8.73
C ALA A 10 2.19 1.00 8.53
N GLN A 11 1.47 1.84 9.27
CA GLN A 11 0.02 1.91 9.23
C GLN A 11 -0.45 3.31 8.91
N GLU A 12 -1.48 3.39 8.09
CA GLU A 12 -2.08 4.64 7.66
C GLU A 12 -3.60 4.55 7.73
N ARG A 13 -4.24 5.62 8.21
CA ARG A 13 -5.69 5.78 8.23
C ARG A 13 -6.12 6.47 6.94
N VAL A 14 -6.94 5.79 6.13
CA VAL A 14 -7.40 6.29 4.83
C VAL A 14 -8.92 6.30 4.79
N ALA A 15 -9.54 7.28 4.12
CA ALA A 15 -10.98 7.23 3.86
C ALA A 15 -11.31 6.02 2.97
N ILE A 16 -12.53 5.47 3.09
CA ILE A 16 -12.90 4.32 2.27
C ILE A 16 -13.03 4.68 0.79
N ASP A 17 -13.52 5.89 0.52
CA ASP A 17 -13.74 6.37 -0.84
C ASP A 17 -12.43 6.59 -1.62
N ASP A 18 -11.34 6.87 -0.91
CA ASP A 18 -10.01 7.11 -1.50
C ASP A 18 -9.23 5.82 -1.77
N LEU A 19 -9.63 4.69 -1.17
CA LEU A 19 -8.88 3.44 -1.24
C LEU A 19 -8.66 2.94 -2.68
N PRO A 20 -9.67 2.94 -3.59
CA PRO A 20 -9.48 2.42 -4.93
C PRO A 20 -8.38 3.15 -5.70
N MET A 21 -8.35 4.48 -5.61
CA MET A 21 -7.34 5.31 -6.28
C MET A 21 -5.95 5.07 -5.69
N LEU A 22 -5.84 4.98 -4.36
CA LEU A 22 -4.58 4.71 -3.68
C LEU A 22 -3.99 3.35 -4.07
N LEU A 23 -4.81 2.29 -4.11
CA LEU A 23 -4.36 0.95 -4.49
C LEU A 23 -4.00 0.88 -5.98
N ALA A 24 -4.77 1.53 -6.85
CA ALA A 24 -4.46 1.58 -8.28
C ALA A 24 -3.08 2.21 -8.55
N GLY A 25 -2.74 3.31 -7.87
CA GLY A 25 -1.43 3.94 -7.97
C GLY A 25 -0.30 3.01 -7.52
N ARG A 26 -0.49 2.26 -6.42
CA ARG A 26 0.51 1.31 -5.91
C ARG A 26 0.69 0.11 -6.83
N MET A 27 -0.38 -0.39 -7.45
CA MET A 27 -0.31 -1.51 -8.39
C MET A 27 0.37 -1.14 -9.71
N ALA A 28 0.33 0.13 -10.09
CA ALA A 28 1.01 0.63 -11.28
C ALA A 28 2.52 0.89 -11.06
N ALA A 29 2.99 0.93 -9.81
CA ALA A 29 4.40 1.08 -9.48
C ALA A 29 5.20 -0.19 -9.79
N GLU A 30 6.50 -0.05 -10.00
CA GLU A 30 7.39 -1.20 -10.20
C GLU A 30 7.36 -2.12 -8.98
N TRP A 31 7.17 -3.41 -9.24
CA TRP A 31 7.15 -4.41 -8.18
C TRP A 31 8.54 -4.55 -7.54
N GLN A 32 8.61 -4.39 -6.21
CA GLN A 32 9.81 -4.66 -5.43
C GLN A 32 9.61 -5.90 -4.56
N SER A 33 10.56 -6.84 -4.62
CA SER A 33 10.52 -8.04 -3.78
C SER A 33 10.91 -7.68 -2.34
N PRO A 34 10.10 -8.07 -1.34
CA PRO A 34 10.32 -7.70 0.06
C PRO A 34 11.46 -8.44 0.76
N LYS A 35 11.99 -9.49 0.14
CA LYS A 35 12.90 -10.47 0.78
C LYS A 35 14.28 -10.52 0.14
N LEU A 36 14.52 -9.68 -0.86
CA LEU A 36 15.77 -9.59 -1.59
C LEU A 36 16.15 -8.11 -1.65
N GLY A 37 16.49 -7.55 -0.49
CA GLY A 37 17.39 -6.40 -0.44
C GLY A 37 18.80 -6.88 -0.74
#